data_AF-A0A927T1S1-F1
#
_entry.id   AF-A0A927T1S1-F1
#
_cell.length_a   1.000
_cell.length_b   1.000
_cell.length_c   1.000
_cell.angle_alpha   90.00
_cell.angle_beta   90.00
_cell.angle_gamma   90.00
#
_symmetry.space_group_name_H-M   'P 1'
#
loop_
_entity.id
_entity.type
_entity.pdbx_description
1 polymer ?
#
loop_
_entity_poly.entity_id
_entity_poly.type
_entity_poly.pdbx_seq_one_letter_code
_entity_poly.pdbx_strand_id
1 'polypeptide(L)'
;MNILYGVVCAEMPADYEVEALKAQAIVARTYTIYHIKNGNKHENADLCDSASCCQAWLTKEKRFEKWEYSQRESNWGKITDAVNSTKGKIITYQGEPINAFFHANSGGITENVIDVWGGTGYDYLQAVATSRRK
;
A
#
# COMPACT_ATOMS: atom_id res chain seq x y z
N MET A 1 2.15 -13.44 -7.79
CA MET A 1 1.64 -12.37 -6.90
C MET A 1 0.85 -11.35 -7.72
N ASN A 2 -0.32 -11.73 -8.21
CA ASN A 2 -1.20 -10.90 -9.07
C ASN A 2 -1.97 -9.84 -8.26
N ILE A 3 -2.08 -10.03 -6.94
CA ILE A 3 -2.85 -9.16 -6.04
C ILE A 3 -2.31 -7.73 -5.99
N LEU A 4 -0.98 -7.54 -6.08
CA LEU A 4 -0.35 -6.22 -5.91
C LEU A 4 -0.70 -5.24 -7.02
N TYR A 5 -0.98 -5.71 -8.24
CA TYR A 5 -1.50 -4.84 -9.29
C TYR A 5 -2.85 -4.26 -8.91
N GLY A 6 -3.72 -5.11 -8.35
CA GLY A 6 -5.04 -4.71 -7.88
C GLY A 6 -4.99 -3.77 -6.68
N VAL A 7 -4.03 -3.95 -5.78
CA VAL A 7 -3.82 -3.02 -4.65
C VAL A 7 -3.33 -1.68 -5.14
N VAL A 8 -2.20 -1.64 -5.86
CA VAL A 8 -1.55 -0.38 -6.23
C VAL A 8 -2.49 0.46 -7.11
N CYS A 9 -3.26 -0.17 -8.01
CA CYS A 9 -4.22 0.58 -8.84
C CYS A 9 -5.48 1.05 -8.08
N ALA A 10 -5.80 0.43 -6.94
CA ALA A 10 -6.92 0.82 -6.10
C ALA A 10 -6.54 1.93 -5.10
N GLU A 11 -5.34 1.84 -4.52
CA GLU A 11 -4.86 2.77 -3.48
C GLU A 11 -4.22 4.04 -4.02
N MET A 12 -3.60 3.98 -5.20
CA MET A 12 -2.78 5.07 -5.72
C MET A 12 -3.17 5.48 -7.14
N PRO A 13 -3.39 6.79 -7.40
CA PRO A 13 -3.62 7.27 -8.76
C PRO A 13 -2.43 6.98 -9.68
N ALA A 14 -2.71 6.53 -10.91
CA ALA A 14 -1.69 6.11 -11.87
C ALA A 14 -0.83 7.28 -12.41
N ASP A 15 -1.33 8.51 -12.30
CA ASP A 15 -0.62 9.73 -12.68
C ASP A 15 0.45 10.16 -11.66
N TYR A 16 0.49 9.56 -10.47
CA TYR A 16 1.55 9.83 -9.50
C TYR A 16 2.92 9.40 -10.01
N GLU A 17 3.97 10.01 -9.45
CA GLU A 17 5.36 9.69 -9.76
C GLU A 17 5.66 8.19 -9.65
N VAL A 18 6.48 7.68 -10.57
CA VAL A 18 6.79 6.25 -10.64
C VAL A 18 7.45 5.74 -9.36
N GLU A 19 8.29 6.56 -8.72
CA GLU A 19 8.92 6.21 -7.44
C GLU A 19 7.90 6.11 -6.30
N ALA A 20 6.82 6.90 -6.37
CA ALA A 20 5.74 6.82 -5.40
C ALA A 20 4.91 5.53 -5.59
N LEU A 21 4.64 5.12 -6.84
CA LEU A 21 4.01 3.83 -7.15
C LEU A 21 4.88 2.64 -6.71
N LYS A 22 6.20 2.74 -6.88
CA LYS A 22 7.17 1.74 -6.39
C LYS A 22 7.15 1.65 -4.86
N ALA A 23 7.14 2.78 -4.16
CA ALA A 23 7.01 2.81 -2.71
C ALA A 23 5.71 2.13 -2.25
N GLN A 24 4.57 2.45 -2.88
CA GLN A 24 3.29 1.81 -2.59
C GLN A 24 3.34 0.29 -2.83
N ALA A 25 3.99 -0.16 -3.91
CA ALA A 25 4.13 -1.60 -4.19
C ALA A 25 4.94 -2.33 -3.10
N ILE A 26 5.98 -1.69 -2.55
CA ILE A 26 6.78 -2.24 -1.45
C ILE A 26 5.97 -2.26 -0.15
N VAL A 27 5.25 -1.17 0.16
CA VAL A 27 4.39 -1.06 1.34
C VAL A 27 3.29 -2.11 1.31
N ALA A 28 2.52 -2.19 0.22
CA ALA A 28 1.46 -3.18 0.04
C ALA A 28 1.97 -4.62 0.20
N ARG A 29 3.13 -4.94 -0.41
CA ARG A 29 3.76 -6.26 -0.28
C ARG A 29 4.16 -6.57 1.15
N THR A 30 4.74 -5.60 1.84
CA THR A 30 5.18 -5.74 3.24
C THR A 30 3.97 -5.97 4.14
N TYR A 31 2.91 -5.18 3.98
CA TYR A 31 1.66 -5.33 4.71
C TYR A 31 1.04 -6.70 4.50
N THR A 32 1.01 -7.19 3.25
CA THR A 32 0.52 -8.54 2.96
C THR A 32 1.34 -9.63 3.65
N ILE A 33 2.66 -9.57 3.58
CA ILE A 33 3.53 -10.57 4.22
C ILE A 33 3.40 -10.52 5.74
N TYR A 34 3.34 -9.32 6.33
CA TYR A 34 3.11 -9.15 7.76
C TYR A 34 1.83 -9.83 8.22
N HIS A 35 0.73 -9.65 7.48
CA HIS A 35 -0.56 -10.25 7.84
C HIS A 35 -0.63 -11.76 7.57
N ILE A 36 0.03 -12.28 6.53
CA ILE A 36 0.16 -13.73 6.33
C ILE A 36 0.96 -14.37 7.48
N LYS A 37 2.03 -13.70 7.94
CA LYS A 37 2.90 -14.23 8.99
C LYS A 37 2.29 -14.16 10.39
N ASN A 38 1.56 -13.08 10.68
CA ASN A 38 0.99 -12.80 12.00
C ASN A 38 -0.54 -13.03 12.03
N GLY A 39 -1.06 -13.77 11.04
CA GLY A 39 -2.48 -13.93 10.71
C GLY A 39 -3.35 -14.09 11.93
N ASN A 40 -4.41 -13.26 12.01
CA ASN A 40 -5.53 -13.30 12.97
C ASN A 40 -6.59 -12.21 12.69
N LYS A 41 -6.52 -11.48 11.57
CA LYS A 41 -7.45 -10.35 11.34
C LYS A 41 -8.81 -10.78 10.82
N HIS A 42 -8.87 -11.90 10.09
CA HIS A 42 -10.12 -12.50 9.62
C HIS A 42 -10.09 -14.01 9.85
N GLU A 43 -11.28 -14.58 10.10
CA GLU A 43 -11.45 -16.00 10.46
C GLU A 43 -11.04 -16.96 9.33
N ASN A 44 -11.19 -16.54 8.07
CA ASN A 44 -10.93 -17.38 6.88
C ASN A 44 -10.00 -16.72 5.84
N ALA A 45 -9.32 -15.62 6.19
CA ALA A 45 -8.45 -14.90 5.27
C ALA A 45 -7.36 -14.11 6.00
N ASP A 46 -6.18 -14.00 5.38
CA ASP A 46 -5.11 -13.14 5.92
C ASP A 46 -5.41 -11.65 5.70
N LEU A 47 -6.19 -11.31 4.68
CA LEU A 47 -6.53 -9.95 4.25
C LEU A 47 -7.94 -9.88 3.64
N CYS A 48 -8.55 -8.70 3.67
CA CYS A 48 -9.73 -8.35 2.87
C CYS A 48 -9.43 -7.21 1.86
N ASP A 49 -10.33 -7.00 0.91
CA ASP A 49 -10.25 -5.99 -0.16
C ASP A 49 -10.80 -4.61 0.24
N SER A 50 -11.20 -4.44 1.50
CA SER A 50 -11.67 -3.16 2.03
C SER A 50 -10.50 -2.29 2.49
N ALA A 51 -10.38 -1.09 1.91
CA ALA A 51 -9.43 -0.06 2.34
C ALA A 51 -9.64 0.36 3.80
N SER A 52 -10.86 0.27 4.32
CA SER A 52 -11.16 0.64 5.70
C SER A 52 -10.70 -0.42 6.71
N CYS A 53 -10.26 -1.58 6.24
CA CYS A 53 -9.83 -2.67 7.08
C CYS A 53 -8.40 -3.12 6.76
N CYS A 54 -8.07 -3.43 5.51
CA CYS A 54 -6.75 -3.91 5.10
C CYS A 54 -6.14 -3.00 4.03
N GLN A 55 -6.49 -3.26 2.77
CA GLN A 55 -6.01 -2.52 1.62
C GLN A 55 -7.06 -2.65 0.52
N ALA A 56 -7.33 -1.56 -0.18
CA ALA A 56 -8.20 -1.53 -1.33
C ALA A 56 -7.68 -2.50 -2.39
N TRP A 57 -8.60 -3.17 -3.08
CA TRP A 57 -8.24 -4.03 -4.20
C TRP A 57 -9.27 -3.91 -5.33
N LEU A 58 -8.79 -3.79 -6.56
CA LEU A 58 -9.64 -3.80 -7.76
C LEU A 58 -9.09 -4.76 -8.81
N THR A 59 -9.98 -5.38 -9.57
CA THR A 59 -9.60 -6.13 -10.77
C THR A 59 -9.15 -5.16 -11.88
N LYS A 60 -8.40 -5.66 -12.88
CA LYS A 60 -8.00 -4.87 -14.05
C LYS A 60 -9.23 -4.30 -14.77
N GLU A 61 -10.27 -5.11 -14.92
CA GLU A 61 -11.50 -4.78 -15.62
C GLU A 61 -12.24 -3.62 -14.91
N LYS A 62 -12.46 -3.75 -13.59
CA LYS A 62 -13.09 -2.69 -12.78
C LYS A 62 -12.28 -1.40 -12.76
N ARG A 63 -10.95 -1.50 -12.78
CA ARG A 63 -10.08 -0.31 -12.87
C ARG A 63 -10.16 0.35 -14.24
N PHE A 64 -10.26 -0.44 -15.31
CA PHE A 64 -10.39 0.06 -16.67
C PHE A 64 -11.69 0.81 -16.88
N GLU A 65 -12.80 0.33 -16.32
CA GLU A 65 -14.09 1.05 -16.32
C GLU A 65 -13.99 2.47 -15.74
N LYS A 66 -13.06 2.69 -14.81
CA LYS A 66 -12.82 3.99 -14.14
C LYS A 66 -11.80 4.88 -14.85
N TRP A 67 -11.09 4.39 -15.86
CA TRP A 67 -10.13 5.17 -16.63
C TRP A 67 -10.62 5.45 -18.04
N GLU A 68 -10.24 6.62 -18.55
CA GLU A 68 -10.41 6.97 -19.96
C GLU A 68 -9.79 5.90 -20.86
N TYR A 69 -10.52 5.51 -21.91
CA TYR A 69 -10.13 4.40 -22.78
C TYR A 69 -8.69 4.52 -23.31
N SER A 70 -8.30 5.74 -23.71
CA SER A 70 -6.96 6.05 -24.23
C SER A 70 -5.83 5.91 -23.21
N GLN A 71 -6.13 5.92 -21.91
CA GLN A 71 -5.14 5.88 -20.83
C GLN A 71 -5.01 4.49 -20.19
N ARG A 72 -5.96 3.58 -20.43
CA ARG A 72 -6.07 2.29 -19.72
C ARG A 72 -4.78 1.47 -19.75
N GLU A 73 -4.26 1.19 -20.94
CA GLU A 73 -3.06 0.35 -21.08
C GLU A 73 -1.80 1.05 -20.60
N SER A 74 -1.66 2.36 -20.83
CA SER A 74 -0.52 3.14 -20.34
C SER A 74 -0.47 3.17 -18.80
N ASN A 75 -1.62 3.43 -18.16
CA ASN A 75 -1.74 3.45 -16.70
C ASN A 75 -1.47 2.06 -16.12
N TRP A 76 -2.03 1.02 -16.74
CA TRP A 76 -1.80 -0.36 -16.31
C TRP A 76 -0.33 -0.75 -16.43
N GLY A 77 0.30 -0.47 -17.57
CA GLY A 77 1.72 -0.73 -17.80
C GLY A 77 2.61 -0.09 -16.74
N LYS A 78 2.40 1.21 -16.47
CA LYS A 78 3.14 1.95 -15.42
C LYS A 78 3.01 1.30 -14.04
N ILE A 79 1.81 0.87 -13.66
CA ILE A 79 1.58 0.17 -12.38
C ILE A 79 2.26 -1.20 -12.36
N THR A 80 2.10 -2.00 -13.42
CA THR A 80 2.73 -3.32 -13.48
C THR A 80 4.25 -3.22 -13.44
N ASP A 81 4.83 -2.22 -14.10
CA ASP A 81 6.28 -1.99 -14.11
C ASP A 81 6.79 -1.55 -12.74
N ALA A 82 6.07 -0.69 -12.03
CA ALA A 82 6.40 -0.31 -10.65
C ALA A 82 6.37 -1.53 -9.69
N VAL A 83 5.35 -2.38 -9.83
CA VAL A 83 5.23 -3.60 -9.02
C VAL A 83 6.32 -4.62 -9.35
N ASN A 84 6.63 -4.81 -10.63
CA ASN A 84 7.63 -5.78 -11.09
C ASN A 84 9.06 -5.35 -10.78
N SER A 85 9.39 -4.06 -10.97
CA SER A 85 10.72 -3.51 -10.67
C SER A 85 11.06 -3.53 -9.18
N THR A 86 10.07 -3.70 -8.30
CA THR A 86 10.23 -3.82 -6.85
C THR A 86 10.01 -5.25 -6.34
N LYS A 87 9.97 -6.25 -7.23
CA LYS A 87 9.76 -7.65 -6.86
C LYS A 87 10.73 -8.10 -5.77
N GLY A 88 10.20 -8.73 -4.73
CA GLY A 88 10.98 -9.24 -3.59
C GLY A 88 11.39 -8.19 -2.57
N LYS A 89 11.17 -6.89 -2.82
CA LYS A 89 11.47 -5.83 -1.85
C LYS A 89 10.34 -5.71 -0.83
N ILE A 90 10.72 -5.72 0.45
CA ILE A 90 9.87 -5.51 1.62
C ILE A 90 10.60 -4.58 2.60
N ILE A 91 9.85 -4.01 3.55
CA ILE A 91 10.40 -3.21 4.64
C ILE A 91 10.50 -4.09 5.89
N THR A 92 11.65 -4.10 6.53
CA THR A 92 11.90 -4.89 7.74
C THR A 92 12.42 -4.03 8.87
N TYR A 93 12.14 -4.45 10.10
CA TYR A 93 12.73 -3.94 11.33
C TYR A 93 13.18 -5.13 12.16
N GLN A 94 14.44 -5.12 12.63
CA GLN A 94 15.04 -6.26 13.34
C GLN A 94 14.93 -7.59 12.58
N GLY A 95 15.04 -7.55 11.25
CA GLY A 95 14.95 -8.73 10.38
C GLY A 95 13.53 -9.22 10.11
N GLU A 96 12.52 -8.60 10.71
CA GLU A 96 11.11 -9.00 10.60
C GLU A 96 10.31 -8.00 9.73
N PRO A 97 9.36 -8.45 8.89
CA PRO A 97 8.47 -7.56 8.14
C PRO A 97 7.71 -6.63 9.09
N ILE A 98 7.63 -5.35 8.74
CA ILE A 98 6.89 -4.38 9.57
C ILE A 98 5.39 -4.40 9.28
N ASN A 99 4.59 -3.89 10.22
CA ASN A 99 3.20 -3.53 9.94
C ASN A 99 3.16 -2.20 9.15
N ALA A 100 3.17 -2.29 7.83
CA ALA A 100 3.36 -1.15 6.94
C ALA A 100 2.05 -0.36 6.69
N PHE A 101 1.56 0.36 7.70
CA PHE A 101 0.41 1.25 7.54
C PHE A 101 0.69 2.39 6.55
N PHE A 102 -0.34 2.82 5.83
CA PHE A 102 -0.30 3.97 4.92
C PHE A 102 -1.64 4.69 4.89
N HIS A 103 -1.65 5.94 4.45
CA HIS A 103 -2.85 6.79 4.36
C HIS A 103 -2.67 7.86 3.28
N ALA A 104 -3.77 8.44 2.80
CA ALA A 104 -3.77 9.33 1.64
C ALA A 104 -3.15 10.73 1.91
N ASN A 105 -3.36 11.28 3.10
CA ASN A 105 -2.88 12.61 3.48
C ASN A 105 -2.68 12.72 5.00
N SER A 106 -1.51 13.18 5.40
CA SER A 106 -1.07 13.32 6.80
C SER A 106 -1.45 14.67 7.44
N GLY A 107 -1.94 15.64 6.66
CA GLY A 107 -2.18 17.01 7.15
C GLY A 107 -0.92 17.85 7.40
N GLY A 108 0.28 17.26 7.27
CA GLY A 108 1.58 17.93 7.45
C GLY A 108 2.56 17.15 8.33
N ILE A 109 2.08 16.16 9.08
CA ILE A 109 2.87 15.28 9.95
C ILE A 109 2.20 13.92 10.03
N THR A 110 2.95 12.82 9.99
CA THR A 110 2.36 11.50 10.25
C THR A 110 2.05 11.32 11.74
N GLU A 111 1.08 10.48 12.06
CA GLU A 111 0.70 10.24 13.45
C GLU A 111 1.55 9.15 14.12
N ASN A 112 1.67 9.19 15.45
CA ASN A 112 2.17 8.04 16.19
C ASN A 112 1.07 6.97 16.31
N VAL A 113 1.45 5.70 16.23
CA VAL A 113 0.50 4.57 16.30
C VAL A 113 -0.30 4.56 17.60
N ILE A 114 0.34 4.93 18.71
CA ILE A 114 -0.30 4.96 20.04
C ILE A 114 -1.47 5.95 20.03
N ASP A 115 -1.32 7.08 19.34
CA ASP A 115 -2.34 8.13 19.30
C ASP A 115 -3.54 7.75 18.42
N VAL A 116 -3.36 6.82 17.48
CA VAL A 116 -4.41 6.35 16.54
C VAL A 116 -5.11 5.09 17.04
N TRP A 117 -4.37 4.11 17.58
CA TRP A 117 -4.89 2.78 17.90
C TRP A 117 -4.61 2.32 19.35
N GLY A 118 -3.90 3.10 20.16
CA GLY A 118 -3.48 2.70 21.50
C GLY A 118 -2.40 1.61 21.51
N GLY A 119 -2.15 1.00 22.67
CA GLY A 119 -1.21 -0.11 22.83
C GLY A 119 0.28 0.29 22.94
N THR A 120 1.17 -0.64 22.61
CA THR A 120 2.62 -0.39 22.54
C THR A 120 2.97 0.18 21.17
N GLY A 121 3.66 1.31 21.14
CA GLY A 121 4.13 1.91 19.89
C GLY A 121 5.10 1.00 19.13
N TYR A 122 5.34 1.35 17.86
CA TYR A 122 6.37 0.72 17.04
C TYR A 122 7.51 1.70 16.83
N ASP A 123 8.75 1.28 17.09
CA ASP A 123 9.95 2.12 16.91
C ASP A 123 10.08 2.71 15.50
N TYR A 124 9.54 2.01 14.50
CA TYR A 124 9.58 2.39 13.09
C TYR A 124 8.35 3.20 12.63
N LEU A 125 7.35 3.44 13.49
CA LEU A 125 6.18 4.26 13.21
C LEU A 125 6.10 5.43 14.18
N GLN A 126 6.97 6.40 13.93
CA GLN A 126 7.05 7.66 14.66
C GLN A 126 6.48 8.80 13.81
N ALA A 127 5.97 9.83 14.48
CA ALA A 127 5.53 11.05 13.82
C ALA A 127 6.69 11.74 13.10
N VAL A 128 6.57 11.93 11.78
CA VAL A 128 7.55 12.63 10.95
C VAL A 128 6.88 13.72 10.11
N ALA A 129 7.55 14.86 9.98
CA ALA A 129 7.05 15.96 9.16
C ALA A 129 7.01 15.56 7.68
N THR A 130 5.89 15.82 7.02
CA THR A 130 5.71 15.56 5.59
C THR A 130 5.68 16.88 4.82
N SER A 131 6.51 17.02 3.80
CA SER A 131 6.44 18.17 2.92
C SER A 131 5.11 18.14 2.14
N ARG A 132 4.36 19.25 2.15
CA ARG A 132 3.27 19.42 1.18
C ARG A 132 3.90 19.51 -0.21
N ARG A 133 3.29 18.84 -1.21
CA ARG A 133 3.58 19.16 -2.62
C ARG A 133 3.41 20.69 -2.76
N LYS A 134 4.45 21.37 -3.23
CA LYS A 134 4.30 22.71 -3.80
C LYS A 134 3.51 22.60 -5.09
#